data_AF-A0A2V9VG45-F1
#
_entry.id   AF-A0A2V9VG45-F1
#
_cell.length_a   1.000
_cell.length_b   1.000
_cell.length_c   1.000
_cell.angle_alpha   90.00
_cell.angle_beta   90.00
_cell.angle_gamma   90.00
#
_symmetry.space_group_name_H-M   'P 1'
#
loop_
_entity.id
_entity.type
_entity.pdbx_description
1 polymer ?
#
loop_
_entity_poly.entity_id
_entity_poly.type
_entity_poly.pdbx_seq_one_letter_code
_entity_poly.pdbx_strand_id
1 'polypeptide(L)' 'MSNTSQDIALTSDAFDEVSLLDILDHVLNSGVIIHGNLVISLAGVDLVYVGLDVILSSVETAFRHMSTKPLPPGKPR' A
#
# COMPACT_ATOMS: atom_id res chain seq x y z
N MET A 1 7.65 54.47 16.34
CA MET A 1 6.41 53.79 15.92
C MET A 1 6.71 53.14 14.57
N SER A 2 7.17 51.88 14.54
CA SER A 2 6.36 50.67 14.29
C SER A 2 5.77 50.71 12.87
N ASN A 3 6.25 49.93 11.88
CA ASN A 3 6.20 48.48 11.80
C ASN A 3 7.19 48.02 10.71
N THR A 4 8.10 47.09 11.03
CA THR A 4 7.91 45.62 10.92
C THR A 4 8.34 45.13 9.54
N SER A 5 9.50 44.47 9.57
CA SER A 5 9.97 43.48 8.62
C SER A 5 8.84 42.67 8.00
N GLN A 6 8.78 42.64 6.68
CA GLN A 6 8.26 41.49 5.96
C GLN A 6 9.23 41.20 4.83
N ASP A 7 10.35 40.58 5.21
CA ASP A 7 11.09 39.71 4.32
C ASP A 7 10.09 38.71 3.75
N ILE A 8 9.71 38.89 2.50
CA ILE A 8 8.90 37.92 1.77
C ILE A 8 9.86 36.78 1.47
N ALA A 9 10.01 35.88 2.43
CA ALA A 9 10.61 34.57 2.22
C ALA A 9 9.71 33.82 1.24
N LEU A 10 9.99 33.97 -0.06
CA LEU A 10 9.49 33.12 -1.13
C LEU A 10 10.17 31.75 -0.97
N THR A 11 9.75 30.99 0.03
CA THR A 11 10.10 29.58 0.19
C THR A 11 8.80 28.79 0.16
N SER A 12 8.82 27.73 -0.64
CA SER A 12 7.78 26.73 -0.87
C SER A 12 6.47 27.23 -1.51
N ASP A 13 6.54 27.58 -2.80
CA ASP A 13 5.38 27.46 -3.70
C ASP A 13 5.06 25.95 -3.87
N ALA A 14 4.15 25.46 -3.02
CA ALA A 14 3.02 24.62 -3.37
C ALA A 14 3.23 23.43 -4.32
N PHE A 15 4.22 22.58 -4.03
CA PHE A 15 3.97 21.15 -4.17
C PHE A 15 3.71 20.64 -2.75
N ASP A 16 2.49 20.17 -2.50
CA ASP A 16 2.24 19.26 -1.39
C ASP A 16 3.31 18.16 -1.48
N GLU A 17 4.35 18.26 -0.65
CA GLU A 17 5.42 17.27 -0.52
C GLU A 17 4.81 16.04 0.13
N VAL A 18 3.95 15.33 -0.59
CA VAL A 18 3.54 14.01 -0.19
C VAL A 18 4.79 13.14 -0.31
N SER A 19 5.42 12.89 0.83
CA SER A 19 6.58 12.02 0.89
C SER A 19 6.19 10.65 0.36
N LEU A 20 7.08 10.01 -0.40
CA LEU A 20 6.90 8.60 -0.78
C LEU A 20 6.66 7.72 0.46
N LEU A 21 7.20 8.13 1.61
CA LEU A 21 6.97 7.49 2.89
C LEU A 21 5.52 7.61 3.35
N ASP A 22 4.89 8.78 3.19
CA ASP A 22 3.49 9.01 3.61
C ASP A 22 2.51 8.27 2.70
N ILE A 23 2.79 8.20 1.40
CA ILE A 23 2.01 7.38 0.46
C ILE A 23 2.17 5.91 0.82
N LEU A 24 3.41 5.45 1.05
CA LEU A 24 3.69 4.07 1.40
C LEU A 24 3.02 3.70 2.73
N ASP A 25 3.10 4.54 3.76
CA ASP A 25 2.48 4.32 5.06
C ASP A 25 0.96 4.25 4.93
N HIS A 26 0.34 5.20 4.20
CA HIS A 26 -1.11 5.19 4.00
C HIS A 26 -1.60 3.97 3.21
N VAL A 27 -0.83 3.53 2.21
CA VAL A 27 -1.08 2.31 1.42
C VAL A 27 -0.96 1.06 2.29
N LEU A 28 0.09 0.97 3.10
CA LEU A 28 0.31 -0.16 4.01
C LEU A 28 -0.76 -0.22 5.11
N ASN A 29 -1.25 0.93 5.57
CA ASN A 29 -2.22 1.01 6.66
C ASN A 29 -3.67 0.77 6.19
N SER A 30 -4.04 1.29 5.00
CA SER A 30 -5.40 1.16 4.45
C SER A 30 -5.64 -0.20 3.77
N GLY A 31 -4.57 -0.88 3.37
CA GLY A 31 -4.66 -2.11 2.62
C GLY A 31 -4.74 -1.83 1.11
N VAL A 32 -3.81 -2.36 0.33
CA VAL A 32 -3.80 -2.22 -1.13
C VAL A 32 -3.85 -3.59 -1.79
N ILE A 33 -4.73 -3.70 -2.79
CA ILE A 33 -4.84 -4.88 -3.63
C ILE A 33 -4.05 -4.61 -4.90
N ILE A 34 -2.97 -5.37 -5.10
CA ILE A 34 -2.13 -5.35 -6.29
C ILE A 34 -2.56 -6.50 -7.19
N HIS A 35 -3.09 -6.15 -8.36
CA HIS A 35 -3.33 -7.07 -9.46
C HIS A 35 -2.22 -6.92 -10.48
N GLY A 36 -1.50 -7.99 -10.77
CA GLY A 36 -0.36 -7.97 -11.68
C GLY A 36 -0.23 -9.27 -12.46
N ASN A 37 0.52 -9.20 -13.54
CA ASN A 37 0.95 -10.38 -14.27
C ASN A 37 2.46 -10.26 -14.56
N LEU A 38 3.14 -11.39 -14.52
CA LEU A 38 4.57 -11.51 -14.78
C LEU A 38 4.79 -12.61 -15.80
N VAL A 39 5.53 -12.31 -16.86
CA VAL A 39 6.00 -13.29 -17.83
C VAL A 39 7.49 -13.48 -17.63
N ILE A 40 7.91 -14.73 -17.41
CA ILE A 40 9.32 -15.10 -17.31
C ILE A 40 9.73 -15.69 -18.65
N SER A 41 10.64 -14.98 -19.31
CA SER A 41 11.19 -15.36 -20.61
C SER A 41 12.64 -15.84 -20.45
N LEU A 42 13.02 -16.87 -21.20
CA LEU A 42 14.40 -17.36 -21.27
C LEU A 42 14.82 -17.46 -22.72
N ALA A 43 16.02 -16.96 -23.04
CA ALA A 43 16.56 -16.99 -24.41
C ALA A 43 15.61 -16.38 -25.46
N GLY A 44 14.83 -15.37 -25.08
CA GLY A 44 13.90 -14.67 -25.99
C GLY A 44 12.57 -15.40 -26.23
N VAL A 45 12.26 -16.46 -25.48
CA VAL A 45 10.94 -17.11 -25.51
C VAL A 45 10.26 -17.05 -24.15
N ASP A 46 8.96 -16.79 -24.16
CA ASP A 46 8.12 -16.73 -22.96
C ASP A 46 7.79 -18.15 -22.50
N LEU A 47 8.21 -18.51 -21.28
CA LEU A 47 8.05 -19.87 -20.75
C LEU A 47 6.95 -19.96 -19.71
N VAL A 48 6.82 -18.92 -18.89
CA VAL A 48 5.95 -18.97 -17.70
C VAL A 48 5.16 -17.67 -17.61
N TYR A 49 3.84 -17.79 -17.56
CA TYR A 49 2.93 -16.70 -17.23
C TYR A 49 2.45 -16.87 -15.79
N VAL A 50 2.59 -15.83 -14.98
CA VAL A 50 2.18 -15.81 -13.57
C VAL A 50 1.19 -14.67 -13.37
N GLY A 51 -0.03 -14.99 -12.97
CA GLY A 51 -0.98 -14.02 -12.42
C GLY A 51 -0.72 -13.81 -10.93
N LEU A 52 -0.69 -12.56 -10.48
CA LEU A 52 -0.41 -12.17 -9.11
C LEU A 52 -1.58 -11.33 -8.59
N ASP A 53 -2.26 -11.85 -7.57
CA ASP A 53 -3.25 -11.12 -6.77
C ASP A 53 -2.72 -11.02 -5.34
N VAL A 54 -2.23 -9.84 -4.96
CA VAL A 54 -1.54 -9.62 -3.68
C VAL A 54 -2.28 -8.55 -2.89
N ILE A 55 -2.51 -8.81 -1.60
CA ILE A 55 -3.07 -7.82 -0.67
C ILE A 55 -1.94 -7.40 0.28
N LEU A 56 -1.53 -6.14 0.21
CA LEU A 56 -0.62 -5.53 1.17
C LEU A 56 -1.45 -4.89 2.27
N SER A 57 -1.24 -5.30 3.52
CA SER A 57 -1.87 -4.67 4.69
C SER A 57 -0.88 -4.67 5.85
N SER A 58 -1.13 -3.84 6.86
CA SER A 58 -0.38 -3.88 8.12
C SER A 58 -0.34 -5.29 8.73
N VAL A 59 0.83 -5.67 9.26
CA VAL A 59 1.12 -7.02 9.78
C VAL A 59 0.13 -7.43 10.87
N GLU A 60 -0.23 -6.49 11.76
CA GLU A 60 -1.21 -6.68 12.84
C GLU A 60 -2.58 -7.11 12.29
N THR A 61 -3.05 -6.43 11.24
CA THR A 61 -4.34 -6.71 10.58
C THR A 61 -4.30 -8.03 9.80
N ALA A 62 -3.20 -8.30 9.09
CA ALA A 62 -3.00 -9.54 8.34
C ALA A 62 -3.04 -10.78 9.25
N PHE A 63 -2.35 -10.73 10.39
CA PHE A 63 -2.25 -11.87 11.31
C PHE A 63 -3.58 -12.21 12.01
N ARG A 64 -4.40 -11.19 12.31
CA ARG A 64 -5.73 -11.37 12.91
C ARG A 64 -6.70 -12.09 11.97
N HIS A 65 -6.63 -11.81 10.68
CA HIS A 65 -7.54 -12.40 9.68
C HIS A 65 -7.09 -13.79 9.21
N MET A 66 -5.79 -14.09 9.21
CA MET A 66 -5.28 -15.40 8.78
C MET A 66 -5.54 -16.52 9.81
N SER A 67 -5.93 -16.16 11.05
CA SER A 67 -6.08 -17.09 12.17
C SER A 67 -7.51 -17.54 12.47
N THR A 68 -8.54 -17.11 11.73
CA THR A 68 -9.94 -17.42 12.10
C THR A 68 -10.81 -17.88 10.94
N LYS A 69 -10.89 -19.21 10.79
CA LYS A 69 -12.17 -19.84 10.49
C LYS A 69 -12.44 -20.90 11.55
N PRO A 70 -13.14 -20.58 12.65
CA PRO A 70 -13.78 -21.59 13.46
C PRO A 70 -14.81 -22.26 12.54
N LEU A 71 -14.72 -23.58 12.39
CA LEU A 71 -15.75 -24.35 11.72
C LEU A 71 -17.11 -24.07 12.39
N PRO A 72 -18.17 -23.81 11.63
CA PRO A 72 -19.49 -23.63 12.19
C PRO A 72 -19.88 -24.89 12.97
N PRO A 73 -20.47 -24.76 14.17
CA PRO A 73 -20.94 -25.91 14.93
C PRO A 73 -21.97 -26.67 14.08
N GLY A 74 -21.71 -27.97 13.91
CA GLY A 74 -22.62 -28.87 13.21
C GLY A 74 -24.00 -28.81 13.84
N LYS A 75 -25.01 -28.53 13.01
CA LYS A 75 -26.40 -28.51 13.44
C LYS A 75 -26.76 -29.89 14.02
N PRO A 76 -27.20 -29.99 15.29
CA PRO A 76 -27.65 -31.26 15.83
C PRO A 76 -28.90 -31.69 15.04
N ARG A 77 -28.85 -32.93 14.53
CA ARG A 77 -30.01 -33.60 13.94
C ARG A 77 -30.97 -34.04 15.05
#